data_AF-K9RV07-F1
#
_entry.id   AF-K9RV07-F1
#
_cell.length_a   1.000
_cell.length_b   1.000
_cell.length_c   1.000
_cell.angle_alpha   90.00
_cell.angle_beta   90.00
_cell.angle_gamma   90.00
#
_symmetry.space_group_name_H-M   'P 1'
#
loop_
_entity.id
_entity.type
_entity.pdbx_description
1 polymer ?
#
loop_
_entity_poly.entity_id
_entity_poly.type
_entity_poly.pdbx_seq_one_letter_code
_entity_poly.pdbx_strand_id
1 'polypeptide(L)'
;MNRLYRIAVSVCLVGLLLITGCTQAPPSPFEQAQIKSTQAKATPAVAQDATQGSEFNKFFPTPEPGYERVYTQEKKGFAEAKLIKDGKDLALLAISDTTSLPSAAAKFQNSPNQIAGYPSVEIGTTQSAILVADRYQVKVLSRDTSFTAADRQAWIEKFNLAGLAQLP
;
A
#
# COMPACT_ATOMS: atom_id res chain seq x y z
N MET A 1 21.22 39.96 60.53
CA MET A 1 20.82 38.59 60.14
C MET A 1 19.74 38.54 59.05
N ASN A 2 18.74 39.45 58.99
CA ASN A 2 17.65 39.39 58.00
C ASN A 2 18.01 39.69 56.53
N ARG A 3 19.08 40.44 56.23
CA ARG A 3 19.45 40.78 54.82
C ARG A 3 20.16 39.62 54.11
N LEU A 4 21.05 38.91 54.78
CA LEU A 4 21.74 37.72 54.25
C LEU A 4 20.77 36.56 54.01
N TYR A 5 19.81 36.37 54.92
CA TYR A 5 18.76 35.36 54.76
C TYR A 5 17.85 35.67 53.56
N ARG A 6 17.49 36.94 53.34
CA ARG A 6 16.70 37.36 52.17
C ARG A 6 17.44 37.15 50.86
N ILE A 7 18.74 37.46 50.80
CA ILE A 7 19.56 37.22 49.60
C ILE A 7 19.69 35.71 49.32
N ALA A 8 19.94 34.89 50.36
CA ALA A 8 20.02 33.45 50.21
C ALA A 8 18.68 32.84 49.72
N VAL A 9 17.55 33.31 50.24
CA VAL A 9 16.22 32.89 49.78
C VAL A 9 15.97 33.31 48.34
N SER A 10 16.33 34.54 47.94
CA SER A 10 16.18 35.01 46.56
C SER A 10 17.06 34.22 45.57
N VAL A 11 18.32 33.93 45.93
CA VAL A 11 19.22 33.12 45.10
C VAL A 11 18.72 31.67 44.99
N CYS A 12 18.20 31.10 46.08
CA CYS A 12 17.62 29.76 46.08
C CYS A 12 16.34 29.69 45.23
N LEU A 13 15.49 30.72 45.29
CA LEU A 13 14.27 30.82 44.49
C LEU A 13 14.56 30.97 42.98
N VAL A 14 15.56 31.78 42.63
CA VAL A 14 16.02 31.94 41.24
C VAL A 14 16.70 30.66 40.74
N GLY A 15 17.47 29.98 41.59
CA GLY A 15 18.06 28.67 41.29
C GLY A 15 17.00 27.61 40.97
N LEU A 16 15.93 27.54 41.76
CA LEU A 16 14.80 26.63 41.54
C LEU A 16 14.01 26.91 40.24
N LEU A 17 13.96 28.17 39.79
CA LEU A 17 13.30 28.55 38.54
C LEU A 17 14.11 28.17 37.29
N LEU A 18 15.44 28.05 37.40
CA LEU A 18 16.31 27.72 36.26
C LEU A 18 16.36 26.21 35.96
N ILE A 19 16.01 25.34 36.92
CA ILE A 19 16.03 23.87 36.77
C ILE A 19 14.73 23.28 36.22
N THR A 20 13.61 24.02 36.25
CA THR A 20 12.30 23.50 35.79
C THR A 20 11.98 23.83 34.32
N GLY A 21 12.80 24.64 33.64
CA GLY A 21 12.56 25.10 32.27
C GLY A 21 12.99 24.15 31.14
N CYS A 22 13.69 23.05 31.45
CA CYS A 22 14.18 22.10 30.45
C CYS A 22 13.46 20.74 30.57
N THR A 23 12.14 20.73 30.45
CA THR A 23 11.42 19.48 30.19
C THR A 23 11.14 19.41 28.68
N GLN A 24 11.74 18.41 28.01
CA GLN A 24 11.44 18.17 26.60
C GLN A 24 9.96 17.79 26.49
N ALA A 25 9.21 18.54 25.68
CA ALA A 25 7.83 18.20 25.39
C ALA A 25 7.77 16.77 24.83
N PRO A 26 6.75 15.97 25.22
CA PRO A 26 6.60 14.64 24.66
C PRO A 26 6.48 14.74 23.13
N PRO A 27 7.08 13.82 22.37
CA PRO A 27 7.12 13.89 20.93
C PRO A 27 5.71 13.92 20.36
N SER A 28 5.48 14.79 19.38
CA SER A 28 4.20 14.87 18.69
C SER A 28 3.86 13.53 17.99
N PRO A 29 2.58 13.27 17.67
CA PRO A 29 2.22 12.06 16.91
C PRO A 29 2.99 11.91 15.60
N PHE A 30 3.31 13.02 14.93
CA PHE A 30 4.12 13.03 13.70
C PHE A 30 5.59 12.69 13.97
N GLU A 31 6.18 13.24 15.03
CA GLU A 31 7.54 12.88 15.47
C GLU A 31 7.63 11.41 15.85
N GLN A 32 6.65 10.89 16.59
CA GLN A 32 6.61 9.47 16.94
C GLN A 32 6.53 8.59 15.70
N ALA A 33 5.74 8.99 14.69
CA ALA A 33 5.66 8.27 13.42
C ALA A 33 7.00 8.32 12.65
N GLN A 34 7.65 9.49 12.59
CA GLN A 34 8.94 9.67 11.94
C GLN A 34 10.04 8.85 12.62
N ILE A 35 10.08 8.87 13.96
CA ILE A 35 11.03 8.06 14.74
C ILE A 35 10.81 6.57 14.45
N LYS A 36 9.57 6.10 14.45
CA LYS A 36 9.26 4.69 14.12
C LYS A 36 9.64 4.31 12.70
N SER A 37 9.58 5.23 11.73
CA SER A 37 9.83 4.93 10.32
C SER A 37 11.28 5.14 9.86
N THR A 38 12.11 5.89 10.61
CA THR A 38 13.46 6.28 10.18
C THR A 38 14.61 5.67 10.99
N GLN A 39 14.31 4.94 12.07
CA GLN A 39 15.34 4.26 12.86
C GLN A 39 16.05 3.16 12.04
N ALA A 40 17.32 2.90 12.36
CA ALA A 40 18.18 1.92 11.67
C ALA A 40 17.66 0.46 11.68
N LYS A 41 16.61 0.17 12.46
CA LYS A 41 15.91 -1.13 12.51
C LYS A 41 14.42 -1.02 12.17
N ALA A 42 13.97 0.11 11.62
CA ALA A 42 12.60 0.26 11.18
C ALA A 42 12.31 -0.78 10.09
N THR A 43 11.18 -1.47 10.20
CA THR A 43 10.72 -2.42 9.19
C THR A 43 10.60 -1.68 7.85
N PRO A 44 11.28 -2.13 6.79
CA PRO A 44 11.16 -1.52 5.48
C PRO A 44 9.70 -1.46 5.03
N ALA A 45 9.31 -0.36 4.39
CA ALA A 45 7.94 -0.21 3.87
C ALA A 45 7.60 -1.24 2.78
N VAL A 46 8.61 -1.82 2.14
CA VAL A 46 8.49 -2.92 1.17
C VAL A 46 9.31 -4.09 1.67
N ALA A 47 8.69 -5.25 1.76
CA ALA A 47 9.32 -6.49 2.22
C ALA A 47 10.52 -6.86 1.33
N GLN A 48 11.57 -7.41 1.94
CA GLN A 48 12.80 -7.74 1.21
C GLN A 48 12.61 -8.90 0.23
N ASP A 49 11.66 -9.77 0.50
CA ASP A 49 11.23 -10.92 -0.29
C ASP A 49 10.06 -10.62 -1.22
N ALA A 50 9.56 -9.37 -1.25
CA ALA A 50 8.53 -8.96 -2.21
C ALA A 50 9.03 -9.12 -3.65
N THR A 51 8.19 -9.70 -4.52
CA THR A 51 8.52 -9.96 -5.92
C THR A 51 8.84 -8.66 -6.66
N GLN A 52 9.83 -8.69 -7.57
CA GLN A 52 10.19 -7.50 -8.35
C GLN A 52 9.07 -7.15 -9.35
N GLY A 53 8.69 -5.87 -9.43
CA GLY A 53 7.51 -5.45 -10.23
C GLY A 53 7.57 -5.86 -11.70
N SER A 54 8.75 -5.78 -12.33
CA SER A 54 8.93 -6.18 -13.72
C SER A 54 8.69 -7.67 -13.98
N GLU A 55 8.82 -8.53 -12.96
CA GLU A 55 8.49 -9.95 -13.06
C GLU A 55 6.99 -10.19 -13.23
N PHE A 56 6.15 -9.21 -12.89
CA PHE A 56 4.71 -9.32 -13.07
C PHE A 56 4.27 -9.15 -14.53
N ASN A 57 5.05 -8.47 -15.36
CA ASN A 57 4.63 -8.08 -16.71
C ASN A 57 4.20 -9.26 -17.59
N LYS A 58 4.88 -10.40 -17.46
CA LYS A 58 4.56 -11.64 -18.18
C LYS A 58 3.19 -12.24 -17.82
N PHE A 59 2.58 -11.83 -16.70
CA PHE A 59 1.27 -12.31 -16.27
C PHE A 59 0.12 -11.38 -16.66
N PHE A 60 0.42 -10.15 -17.09
CA PHE A 60 -0.59 -9.26 -17.63
C PHE A 60 -1.11 -9.80 -18.96
N PRO A 61 -2.41 -9.60 -19.26
CA PRO A 61 -2.99 -10.02 -20.52
C PRO A 61 -2.25 -9.37 -21.70
N THR A 62 -2.10 -10.11 -22.78
CA THR A 62 -1.66 -9.57 -24.06
C THR A 62 -2.75 -8.65 -24.62
N PRO A 63 -2.38 -7.50 -25.24
CA PRO A 63 -3.37 -6.65 -25.89
C PRO A 63 -4.13 -7.43 -26.98
N GLU A 64 -5.46 -7.35 -26.94
CA GLU A 64 -6.32 -7.85 -28.01
C GLU A 64 -6.46 -6.80 -29.12
N PRO A 65 -6.91 -7.18 -30.34
CA PRO A 65 -7.17 -6.21 -31.40
C PRO A 65 -8.06 -5.05 -30.93
N GLY A 66 -7.60 -3.81 -31.16
CA GLY A 66 -8.29 -2.58 -30.74
C GLY A 66 -8.02 -2.15 -29.30
N TYR A 67 -7.33 -2.97 -28.50
CA TYR A 67 -6.87 -2.61 -27.17
C TYR A 67 -5.37 -2.38 -27.15
N GLU A 68 -4.96 -1.41 -26.34
CA GLU A 68 -3.56 -1.15 -26.01
C GLU A 68 -3.36 -1.35 -24.50
N ARG A 69 -2.17 -1.83 -24.14
CA ARG A 69 -1.74 -1.96 -22.75
C ARG A 69 -0.45 -1.20 -22.54
N VAL A 70 -0.48 -0.21 -21.65
CA VAL A 70 0.68 0.65 -21.36
C VAL A 70 1.03 0.57 -19.88
N TYR A 71 2.22 0.07 -19.55
CA TYR A 71 2.71 0.05 -18.17
C TYR A 71 2.93 1.47 -17.65
N THR A 72 2.40 1.77 -16.47
CA THR A 72 2.49 3.10 -15.84
C THR A 72 3.33 3.08 -14.58
N GLN A 73 3.39 1.95 -13.88
CA GLN A 73 4.18 1.80 -12.67
C GLN A 73 4.75 0.39 -12.58
N GLU A 74 6.04 0.32 -12.27
CA GLU A 74 6.73 -0.93 -11.93
C GLU A 74 7.64 -0.66 -10.76
N LYS A 75 7.34 -1.28 -9.62
CA LYS A 75 8.14 -1.18 -8.39
C LYS A 75 8.11 -2.50 -7.67
N LYS A 76 9.00 -2.68 -6.70
CA LYS A 76 9.01 -3.91 -5.91
C LYS A 76 7.65 -4.14 -5.24
N GLY A 77 7.09 -5.33 -5.43
CA GLY A 77 5.76 -5.73 -4.98
C GLY A 77 4.59 -5.15 -5.77
N PHE A 78 4.79 -4.44 -6.89
CA PHE A 78 3.68 -3.85 -7.65
C PHE A 78 3.98 -3.60 -9.12
N ALA A 79 3.04 -3.95 -9.98
CA ALA A 79 2.99 -3.49 -11.37
C ALA A 79 1.58 -3.04 -11.73
N GLU A 80 1.50 -2.03 -12.59
CA GLU A 80 0.24 -1.46 -13.09
C GLU A 80 0.36 -1.11 -14.57
N ALA A 81 -0.71 -1.37 -15.30
CA ALA A 81 -0.85 -0.99 -16.70
C ALA A 81 -2.22 -0.37 -16.97
N LYS A 82 -2.25 0.64 -17.83
CA LYS A 82 -3.48 1.14 -18.44
C LYS A 82 -3.97 0.17 -19.50
N LEU A 83 -5.27 -0.04 -19.51
CA LEU A 83 -5.99 -0.63 -20.63
C LEU A 83 -6.65 0.51 -21.41
N ILE A 84 -6.26 0.67 -22.66
CA ILE A 84 -6.72 1.73 -23.54
C ILE A 84 -7.47 1.09 -24.70
N LYS A 85 -8.57 1.70 -25.15
CA LYS A 85 -9.28 1.32 -26.37
C LYS A 85 -9.68 2.58 -27.10
N ASP A 86 -9.42 2.67 -28.40
CA ASP A 86 -9.76 3.83 -29.23
C ASP A 86 -9.23 5.16 -28.63
N GLY A 87 -8.03 5.12 -28.03
CA GLY A 87 -7.40 6.28 -27.37
C GLY A 87 -7.98 6.65 -26.00
N LYS A 88 -8.96 5.89 -25.46
CA LYS A 88 -9.58 6.12 -24.17
C LYS A 88 -9.07 5.15 -23.11
N ASP A 89 -8.68 5.67 -21.95
CA ASP A 89 -8.34 4.87 -20.76
C ASP A 89 -9.61 4.20 -20.21
N LEU A 90 -9.77 2.89 -20.42
CA LEU A 90 -10.93 2.14 -19.95
C LEU A 90 -10.76 1.63 -18.52
N ALA A 91 -9.55 1.14 -18.20
CA ALA A 91 -9.27 0.54 -16.91
C ALA A 91 -7.78 0.64 -16.53
N LEU A 92 -7.48 0.41 -15.25
CA LEU A 92 -6.15 0.04 -14.77
C LEU A 92 -6.13 -1.44 -14.40
N LEU A 93 -5.14 -2.13 -14.91
CA LEU A 93 -4.78 -3.52 -14.61
C LEU A 93 -3.64 -3.48 -13.61
N ALA A 94 -3.70 -4.25 -12.52
CA ALA A 94 -2.63 -4.24 -11.53
C ALA A 94 -2.39 -5.63 -10.91
N ILE A 95 -1.13 -5.90 -10.57
CA ILE A 95 -0.70 -7.05 -9.75
C ILE A 95 0.09 -6.49 -8.56
N SER A 96 -0.29 -6.89 -7.35
CA SER A 96 0.36 -6.47 -6.11
C SER A 96 0.76 -7.68 -5.28
N ASP A 97 1.97 -7.68 -4.74
CA ASP A 97 2.43 -8.62 -3.72
C ASP A 97 1.99 -8.12 -2.34
N THR A 98 1.18 -8.90 -1.63
CA THR A 98 0.65 -8.50 -0.33
C THR A 98 1.60 -8.74 0.84
N THR A 99 2.80 -9.31 0.61
CA THR A 99 3.82 -9.50 1.67
C THR A 99 4.13 -8.20 2.43
N SER A 100 4.18 -7.09 1.71
CA SER A 100 4.44 -5.76 2.30
C SER A 100 3.21 -5.13 2.97
N LEU A 101 2.00 -5.65 2.68
CA LEU A 101 0.74 -5.17 3.25
C LEU A 101 -0.24 -6.35 3.47
N PRO A 102 -0.04 -7.17 4.52
CA PRO A 102 -0.86 -8.37 4.76
C PRO A 102 -2.36 -8.08 4.93
N SER A 103 -2.71 -6.87 5.37
CA SER A 103 -4.10 -6.41 5.46
C SER A 103 -4.81 -6.35 4.10
N ALA A 104 -4.08 -6.29 2.98
CA ALA A 104 -4.65 -6.39 1.64
C ALA A 104 -5.15 -7.82 1.36
N ALA A 105 -4.38 -8.86 1.71
CA ALA A 105 -4.80 -10.26 1.59
C ALA A 105 -5.94 -10.61 2.58
N ALA A 106 -5.92 -10.03 3.78
CA ALA A 106 -6.95 -10.27 4.79
C ALA A 106 -8.38 -9.95 4.30
N LYS A 107 -8.54 -9.02 3.35
CA LYS A 107 -9.85 -8.67 2.75
C LYS A 107 -10.53 -9.84 2.04
N PHE A 108 -9.77 -10.86 1.63
CA PHE A 108 -10.26 -11.99 0.86
C PHE A 108 -10.65 -13.20 1.70
N GLN A 109 -10.22 -13.27 2.97
CA GLN A 109 -10.37 -14.46 3.84
C GLN A 109 -11.81 -14.93 4.02
N ASN A 110 -12.77 -13.99 4.01
CA ASN A 110 -14.20 -14.27 4.18
C ASN A 110 -15.01 -13.97 2.93
N SER A 111 -14.37 -13.89 1.76
CA SER A 111 -15.13 -13.61 0.55
C SER A 111 -16.03 -14.79 0.18
N PRO A 112 -17.35 -14.58 0.01
CA PRO A 112 -18.24 -15.62 -0.51
C PRO A 112 -18.13 -15.78 -2.04
N ASN A 113 -17.44 -14.86 -2.73
CA ASN A 113 -17.38 -14.80 -4.18
C ASN A 113 -16.02 -15.27 -4.70
N GLN A 114 -16.03 -15.78 -5.93
CA GLN A 114 -14.83 -16.20 -6.62
C GLN A 114 -14.84 -15.76 -8.08
N ILE A 115 -13.65 -15.52 -8.63
CA ILE A 115 -13.40 -15.33 -10.07
C ILE A 115 -12.25 -16.25 -10.44
N ALA A 116 -12.42 -17.05 -11.51
CA ALA A 116 -11.46 -18.08 -11.91
C ALA A 116 -11.03 -19.05 -10.79
N GLY A 117 -11.91 -19.32 -9.81
CA GLY A 117 -11.64 -20.20 -8.66
C GLY A 117 -10.86 -19.54 -7.52
N TYR A 118 -10.51 -18.26 -7.62
CA TYR A 118 -9.83 -17.50 -6.57
C TYR A 118 -10.82 -16.62 -5.80
N PRO A 119 -10.65 -16.43 -4.48
CA PRO A 119 -11.46 -15.49 -3.70
C PRO A 119 -11.44 -14.10 -4.32
N SER A 120 -12.62 -13.50 -4.52
CA SER A 120 -12.77 -12.20 -5.18
C SER A 120 -13.45 -11.17 -4.28
N VAL A 121 -13.09 -9.91 -4.38
CA VAL A 121 -13.78 -8.82 -3.66
C VAL A 121 -14.00 -7.63 -4.58
N GLU A 122 -15.12 -6.95 -4.39
CA GLU A 122 -15.36 -5.63 -4.95
C GLU A 122 -14.87 -4.57 -3.95
N ILE A 123 -14.09 -3.60 -4.42
CA ILE A 123 -13.57 -2.50 -3.60
C ILE A 123 -14.24 -1.20 -4.06
N GLY A 124 -15.27 -0.78 -3.32
CA GLY A 124 -16.16 0.30 -3.76
C GLY A 124 -16.99 -0.16 -4.97
N THR A 125 -17.23 0.74 -5.92
CA THR A 125 -18.07 0.47 -7.09
C THR A 125 -17.28 0.25 -8.38
N THR A 126 -15.97 0.50 -8.36
CA THR A 126 -15.13 0.60 -9.56
C THR A 126 -14.02 -0.44 -9.62
N GLN A 127 -13.83 -1.28 -8.60
CA GLN A 127 -12.71 -2.21 -8.53
C GLN A 127 -13.18 -3.62 -8.26
N SER A 128 -12.68 -4.56 -9.05
CA SER A 128 -12.75 -5.99 -8.78
C SER A 128 -11.34 -6.50 -8.55
N ALA A 129 -11.15 -7.34 -7.53
CA ALA A 129 -9.86 -7.94 -7.24
C ALA A 129 -10.01 -9.41 -6.88
N ILE A 130 -8.95 -10.19 -7.10
CA ILE A 130 -8.79 -11.56 -6.62
C ILE A 130 -7.49 -11.71 -5.83
N LEU A 131 -7.42 -12.74 -4.99
CA LEU A 131 -6.18 -13.17 -4.33
C LEU A 131 -5.73 -14.53 -4.87
N VAL A 132 -4.55 -14.55 -5.47
CA VAL A 132 -3.92 -15.73 -6.06
C VAL A 132 -2.81 -16.22 -5.15
N ALA A 133 -2.78 -17.54 -4.88
CA ALA A 133 -1.78 -18.21 -4.03
C ALA A 133 -1.58 -17.52 -2.66
N ASP A 134 -2.68 -17.03 -2.05
CA ASP A 134 -2.71 -16.34 -0.76
C ASP A 134 -1.77 -15.13 -0.63
N ARG A 135 -1.26 -14.61 -1.76
CA ARG A 135 -0.19 -13.58 -1.77
C ARG A 135 -0.36 -12.51 -2.84
N TYR A 136 -0.78 -12.88 -4.04
CA TYR A 136 -0.79 -11.94 -5.17
C TYR A 136 -2.20 -11.41 -5.41
N GLN A 137 -2.41 -10.12 -5.18
CA GLN A 137 -3.64 -9.45 -5.54
C GLN A 137 -3.59 -9.09 -7.03
N VAL A 138 -4.51 -9.64 -7.82
CA VAL A 138 -4.79 -9.18 -9.19
C VAL A 138 -6.02 -8.29 -9.12
N LYS A 139 -5.95 -7.12 -9.76
CA LYS A 139 -7.00 -6.10 -9.66
C LYS A 139 -7.24 -5.42 -10.99
N VAL A 140 -8.51 -5.14 -11.26
CA VAL A 140 -8.94 -4.26 -12.34
C VAL A 140 -9.75 -3.12 -11.75
N LEU A 141 -9.39 -1.88 -12.11
CA LEU A 141 -10.08 -0.65 -11.72
C LEU A 141 -10.68 -0.01 -12.98
N SER A 142 -12.00 0.19 -13.01
CA SER A 142 -12.66 0.98 -14.05
C SER A 142 -12.18 2.43 -14.01
N ARG A 143 -11.75 2.94 -15.16
CA ARG A 143 -11.50 4.37 -15.41
C ARG A 143 -12.65 5.03 -16.17
N ASP A 144 -13.40 4.22 -16.90
CA ASP A 144 -14.59 4.63 -17.61
C ASP A 144 -15.86 4.06 -16.98
N THR A 145 -16.95 4.83 -16.97
CA THR A 145 -18.24 4.40 -16.40
C THR A 145 -18.93 3.31 -17.20
N SER A 146 -18.62 3.18 -18.50
CA SER A 146 -19.08 2.06 -19.32
C SER A 146 -18.33 0.76 -19.04
N PHE A 147 -17.20 0.80 -18.32
CA PHE A 147 -16.44 -0.39 -17.94
C PHE A 147 -17.03 -1.01 -16.67
N THR A 148 -17.84 -2.05 -16.86
CA THR A 148 -18.71 -2.65 -15.84
C THR A 148 -17.97 -3.65 -14.95
N ALA A 149 -18.64 -4.15 -13.91
CA ALA A 149 -18.11 -5.25 -13.08
C ALA A 149 -17.87 -6.53 -13.89
N ALA A 150 -18.74 -6.82 -14.87
CA ALA A 150 -18.56 -7.97 -15.75
C ALA A 150 -17.31 -7.82 -16.63
N ASP A 151 -17.05 -6.61 -17.14
CA ASP A 151 -15.82 -6.33 -17.90
C ASP A 151 -14.57 -6.50 -17.02
N ARG A 152 -14.62 -6.01 -15.78
CA ARG A 152 -13.52 -6.20 -14.81
C ARG A 152 -13.25 -7.68 -14.55
N GLN A 153 -14.31 -8.47 -14.31
CA GLN A 153 -14.17 -9.92 -14.14
C GLN A 153 -13.55 -10.57 -15.37
N ALA A 154 -14.09 -10.29 -16.57
CA ALA A 154 -13.58 -10.84 -17.82
C ALA A 154 -12.09 -10.49 -18.03
N TRP A 155 -11.67 -9.27 -17.68
CA TRP A 155 -10.26 -8.88 -17.76
C TRP A 155 -9.38 -9.51 -16.68
N ILE A 156 -9.88 -9.76 -15.47
CA ILE A 156 -9.16 -10.53 -14.44
C ILE A 156 -8.85 -11.94 -14.94
N GLU A 157 -9.83 -12.59 -15.59
CA GLU A 157 -9.68 -13.95 -16.10
C GLU A 157 -8.65 -14.06 -17.24
N LYS A 158 -8.32 -12.94 -17.92
CA LYS A 158 -7.31 -12.90 -18.98
C LYS A 158 -5.87 -12.82 -18.46
N PHE A 159 -5.66 -12.54 -17.19
CA PHE A 159 -4.31 -12.64 -16.62
C PHE A 159 -3.84 -14.09 -16.62
N ASN A 160 -2.54 -14.31 -16.71
CA ASN A 160 -1.97 -15.65 -16.53
C ASN A 160 -1.94 -15.99 -15.02
N LEU A 161 -3.11 -16.32 -14.46
CA LEU A 161 -3.29 -16.62 -13.04
C LEU A 161 -2.57 -17.89 -12.61
N ALA A 162 -2.52 -18.90 -13.49
CA ALA A 162 -1.81 -20.15 -13.21
C ALA A 162 -0.30 -19.93 -13.10
N GLY A 163 0.29 -19.12 -13.99
CA GLY A 163 1.68 -18.74 -13.91
C GLY A 163 1.99 -17.87 -12.69
N LEU A 164 1.07 -16.96 -12.34
CA LEU A 164 1.20 -16.13 -11.15
C LEU A 164 1.19 -16.96 -9.86
N ALA A 165 0.34 -18.00 -9.80
CA ALA A 165 0.25 -18.92 -8.66
C ALA A 165 1.52 -19.77 -8.45
N GLN A 166 2.42 -19.84 -9.44
CA GLN A 166 3.69 -20.57 -9.37
C GLN A 166 4.88 -19.71 -8.93
N LEU A 167 4.67 -18.40 -8.72
CA LEU A 167 5.73 -17.55 -8.19
C LEU A 167 6.08 -17.96 -6.75
N PRO A 168 7.39 -17.92 -6.38
CA PRO A 168 7.86 -18.29 -5.05
C PRO A 168 7.47 -17.26 -4.00
#